data_AF-A0A924BE43-F1
#
_entry.id   AF-A0A924BE43-F1
#
_cell.length_a   1.000
_cell.length_b   1.000
_cell.length_c   1.000
_cell.angle_alpha   90.00
_cell.angle_beta   90.00
_cell.angle_gamma   90.00
#
_symmetry.space_group_name_H-M   'P 1'
#
loop_
_entity.id
_entity.type
_entity.pdbx_description
1 polymer ?
#
loop_
_entity_poly.entity_id
_entity_poly.type
_entity_poly.pdbx_seq_one_letter_code
_entity_poly.pdbx_strand_id
1 'polypeptide(L)' 'MSKQTLSFQAEVAQLLHLVTHSLYSNKEIFLRELISNASDACDKLRFEALNNNALYEDAPNLEVRVS' A
#
# COMPACT_ATOMS: atom_id res chain seq x y z
N MET A 1 -21.38 -0.49 9.50
CA MET A 1 -20.93 -0.64 8.10
C MET A 1 -21.47 -1.96 7.55
N SER A 2 -22.25 -1.96 6.47
CA SER A 2 -22.73 -3.20 5.84
C SER A 2 -21.63 -3.81 4.98
N LYS A 3 -21.43 -5.13 5.04
CA LYS A 3 -20.46 -5.83 4.19
C LYS A 3 -20.87 -5.73 2.72
N GLN A 4 -19.94 -5.32 1.85
CA GLN A 4 -20.10 -5.29 0.40
C GLN A 4 -18.99 -6.13 -0.24
N THR A 5 -19.34 -6.88 -1.28
CA THR A 5 -18.38 -7.65 -2.09
C THR A 5 -18.29 -6.99 -3.46
N LEU A 6 -17.07 -6.60 -3.84
CA LEU A 6 -16.77 -5.99 -5.14
C LEU A 6 -15.90 -6.95 -5.93
N SER A 7 -16.31 -7.26 -7.16
CA SER A 7 -15.54 -8.09 -8.08
C SER A 7 -14.53 -7.24 -8.85
N PHE A 8 -13.34 -7.79 -9.09
CA PHE A 8 -12.38 -7.17 -10.00
C PHE A 8 -12.93 -7.11 -11.42
N GLN A 9 -12.58 -6.04 -12.14
CA GLN A 9 -12.76 -5.98 -13.59
C GLN A 9 -11.87 -7.01 -14.29
N ALA A 10 -12.26 -7.46 -15.47
CA ALA A 10 -11.61 -8.56 -16.17
C ALA A 10 -10.11 -8.27 -16.44
N GLU A 11 -9.75 -7.03 -16.77
CA GLU A 11 -8.37 -6.62 -17.03
C GLU A 11 -7.50 -6.70 -15.78
N VAL A 12 -8.03 -6.28 -14.62
CA VAL A 12 -7.31 -6.31 -13.33
C VAL A 12 -7.09 -7.75 -12.87
N ALA A 13 -8.09 -8.63 -13.08
CA ALA A 13 -7.96 -10.04 -12.77
C ALA A 13 -6.87 -10.73 -13.62
N GLN A 14 -6.77 -10.40 -14.91
CA GLN A 14 -5.70 -10.90 -15.78
C GLN A 14 -4.32 -10.40 -15.36
N LEU A 15 -4.20 -9.11 -15.00
CA LEU A 15 -2.95 -8.56 -14.50
C LEU A 15 -2.49 -9.27 -13.22
N LEU A 16 -3.41 -9.52 -12.27
CA LEU A 16 -3.11 -10.25 -11.04
C LEU A 16 -2.63 -11.68 -11.33
N HIS A 17 -3.26 -12.36 -12.28
CA HIS A 17 -2.86 -13.70 -12.70
C HIS A 17 -1.45 -13.72 -13.32
N LEU A 18 -1.09 -12.72 -14.14
CA LEU A 18 0.25 -12.61 -14.72
C LEU A 18 1.31 -12.30 -13.65
N VAL A 19 1.04 -11.31 -12.80
CA VAL A 19 1.96 -10.87 -11.73
C VAL A 19 2.23 -12.00 -10.76
N THR A 20 1.21 -12.76 -10.35
CA THR A 20 1.41 -13.92 -9.47
C THR A 20 2.37 -14.93 -10.08
N HIS A 21 2.21 -15.29 -11.36
CA HIS A 21 3.12 -16.21 -12.07
C HIS A 21 4.54 -15.67 -12.22
N SER A 22 4.72 -14.37 -12.50
CA SER A 22 6.05 -13.75 -12.63
C SER A 22 6.80 -13.62 -11.29
N LEU A 23 6.08 -13.45 -10.18
CA LEU A 23 6.67 -13.32 -8.84
C LEU A 23 7.01 -14.66 -8.18
N TYR A 24 6.56 -15.79 -8.72
CA TYR A 24 6.86 -17.12 -8.14
C TYR A 24 8.36 -17.41 -8.04
N SER A 25 9.18 -16.78 -8.88
CA SER A 25 10.64 -16.93 -8.85
C SER A 25 11.33 -16.06 -7.79
N ASN A 26 10.70 -14.97 -7.34
CA ASN A 26 11.29 -14.00 -6.40
C ASN A 26 10.23 -13.49 -5.43
N LYS A 27 9.86 -14.36 -4.47
CA LYS A 27 8.80 -14.05 -3.51
C LYS A 27 9.14 -12.85 -2.62
N GLU A 28 10.41 -12.47 -2.42
CA GLU A 28 10.73 -11.25 -1.67
C GLU A 28 10.22 -9.94 -2.32
N ILE A 29 9.92 -9.95 -3.63
CA ILE A 29 9.49 -8.74 -4.34
C ILE A 29 8.17 -8.21 -3.79
N PHE A 30 7.20 -9.06 -3.41
CA PHE A 30 5.93 -8.55 -2.88
C PHE A 30 6.17 -7.71 -1.62
N LEU A 31 7.07 -8.15 -0.73
CA LEU A 31 7.37 -7.45 0.51
C LEU A 31 8.06 -6.12 0.22
N ARG A 32 8.97 -6.09 -0.76
CA ARG A 32 9.58 -4.84 -1.26
C ARG A 32 8.52 -3.85 -1.74
N GLU A 33 7.59 -4.29 -2.58
CA GLU A 33 6.52 -3.42 -3.10
C GLU A 33 5.60 -2.90 -1.98
N LEU A 34 5.26 -3.75 -0.99
CA LEU A 34 4.47 -3.31 0.16
C LEU A 34 5.18 -2.27 1.02
N ILE A 35 6.48 -2.47 1.30
CA ILE A 35 7.29 -1.50 2.05
C ILE A 35 7.42 -0.20 1.26
N SER A 36 7.63 -0.26 -0.07
CA SER A 36 7.69 0.92 -0.93
C SER A 36 6.39 1.70 -0.88
N ASN A 37 5.25 1.02 -1.02
CA ASN A 37 3.92 1.66 -0.94
C ASN A 37 3.68 2.32 0.42
N ALA A 38 4.12 1.69 1.52
CA ALA A 38 4.00 2.26 2.86
C ALA A 38 4.91 3.49 3.05
N SER A 39 6.13 3.46 2.50
CA SER A 39 7.05 4.61 2.48
C SER A 39 6.44 5.78 1.71
N ASP A 40 5.91 5.53 0.51
CA ASP A 40 5.27 6.55 -0.32
C ASP A 40 4.05 7.18 0.38
N ALA A 41 3.27 6.38 1.12
CA ALA A 41 2.16 6.89 1.91
C ALA A 41 2.65 7.81 3.04
N CYS A 42 3.73 7.45 3.72
CA CYS A 42 4.33 8.30 4.75
C CYS A 42 4.83 9.62 4.18
N ASP A 43 5.49 9.59 3.02
CA ASP A 43 6.02 10.80 2.39
C ASP A 43 4.91 11.71 1.86
N LYS A 44 3.83 11.15 1.32
CA LYS A 44 2.62 11.92 0.96
C LYS A 44 2.03 12.62 2.18
N LEU A 45 1.85 11.90 3.29
CA LEU A 45 1.34 12.48 4.52
C LEU A 45 2.26 13.60 5.04
N ARG A 46 3.59 13.38 5.03
CA ARG A 46 4.56 14.41 5.42
C ARG A 46 4.42 15.68 4.60
N PHE A 47 4.29 15.53 3.27
CA PHE A 47 4.15 16.65 2.36
C PHE A 47 2.84 17.42 2.61
N GLU A 48 1.72 16.72 2.78
CA GLU A 48 0.44 17.36 3.08
C GLU A 48 0.44 18.05 4.45
N ALA A 49 1.12 17.45 5.44
CA ALA A 49 1.22 17.98 6.78
C ALA A 49 2.07 19.26 6.89
N LEU A 50 2.89 19.59 5.88
CA LEU A 50 3.54 20.90 5.77
C LEU A 50 2.53 22.05 5.78
N ASN A 51 1.34 21.82 5.21
CA ASN A 51 0.26 22.80 5.15
C ASN A 51 -0.77 22.60 6.28
N ASN A 52 -0.92 21.37 6.78
CA ASN A 52 -1.85 21.05 7.85
C ASN A 52 -1.26 20.05 8.85
N ASN A 53 -0.61 20.58 9.90
CA ASN A 53 0.05 19.75 10.91
C ASN A 53 -0.92 18.85 11.71
N ALA A 54 -2.23 19.14 11.70
CA ALA A 54 -3.23 18.31 12.39
C ALA A 54 -3.39 16.91 11.76
N LEU A 55 -2.90 16.70 10.52
CA LEU A 55 -2.95 15.41 9.83
C LEU A 55 -2.14 14.30 10.51
N TYR A 56 -1.17 14.65 11.37
CA TYR A 56 -0.45 13.66 12.17
C TYR A 56 -1.28 13.10 13.33
N GLU A 57 -2.37 13.78 13.71
CA GLU A 57 -3.18 13.44 14.89
C GLU A 57 -2.29 13.16 16.12
N ASP A 58 -2.43 12.00 16.75
CA ASP A 58 -1.64 11.58 17.91
C ASP A 58 -0.38 10.76 17.53
N ALA A 59 -0.08 10.60 16.24
CA ALA A 59 0.98 9.74 15.71
C ALA A 59 1.97 10.50 14.81
N PRO A 60 2.78 11.43 15.37
CA PRO A 60 3.75 12.21 14.59
C PRO A 60 4.92 11.38 14.05
N ASN A 61 5.20 10.22 14.65
CA ASN A 61 6.25 9.32 14.22
C ASN A 61 5.69 8.28 13.26
N LEU A 62 5.85 8.53 11.97
CA LEU A 62 5.45 7.59 10.93
C LEU A 62 6.42 6.39 10.88
N GLU A 63 5.88 5.17 10.96
CA GLU A 63 6.64 3.92 10.91
C GLU A 63 5.97 2.87 10.02
N VAL A 64 6.79 1.99 9.43
CA VAL A 64 6.32 0.79 8.73
C VAL A 64 6.63 -0.42 9.59
N ARG A 65 5.59 -1.07 10.12
CA ARG A 65 5.72 -2.24 11.00
C ARG A 65 5.40 -3.52 10.26
N VAL A 66 6.30 -4.50 10.37
CA VAL A 66 6.11 -5.87 9.87
C VAL A 66 6.14 -6.80 11.08
N SER A 67 5.10 -7.61 11.27
CA SER A 67 4.93 -8.52 12.42
C SER A 67 4.23 -9.80 12.02
#